data_AF-A0A7U9MU35-F1
#
_entry.id   AF-A0A7U9MU35-F1
#
_cell.length_a   1.000
_cell.length_b   1.000
_cell.length_c   1.000
_cell.angle_alpha   90.00
_cell.angle_beta   90.00
_cell.angle_gamma   90.00
#
_symmetry.space_group_name_H-M   'P 1'
#
loop_
_entity.id
_entity.type
_entity.pdbx_description
1 polymer ?
#
loop_
_entity_poly.entity_id
_entity_poly.type
_entity_poly.pdbx_seq_one_letter_code
_entity_poly.pdbx_strand_id
1 'polypeptide(L)'
;MAKKRNSRKNTRRKYWKVIPILFLIYFSVGVIQNRDSILPFLLERIGVNDDSHSIPVSEEWNLIVVNRWNEIPEDFSISLTELSNGQSVDSRICSS
;
A
#
# COMPACT_ATOMS: atom_id res chain seq x y z
N MET A 1 58.14 -15.34 33.61
CA MET A 1 57.88 -14.89 32.22
C MET A 1 56.39 -14.50 32.13
N ALA A 2 56.05 -13.21 32.15
CA ALA A 2 54.65 -12.75 32.30
C ALA A 2 54.10 -12.14 30.99
N LYS A 3 52.89 -12.60 30.64
CA LYS A 3 52.20 -12.47 29.35
C LYS A 3 51.67 -11.04 29.10
N LYS A 4 52.12 -10.41 28.01
CA LYS A 4 51.71 -9.07 27.56
C LYS A 4 50.21 -9.05 27.18
N ARG A 5 49.39 -8.38 28.01
CA ARG A 5 47.94 -8.25 27.86
C ARG A 5 47.59 -7.30 26.71
N ASN A 6 47.02 -7.84 25.64
CA ASN A 6 46.57 -7.09 24.46
C ASN A 6 45.39 -6.15 24.78
N SER A 7 45.70 -4.89 25.12
CA SER A 7 44.72 -3.81 25.36
C SER A 7 44.59 -2.87 24.16
N ARG A 8 44.14 -3.39 22.99
CA ARG A 8 43.86 -2.56 21.79
C ARG A 8 42.60 -2.96 21.03
N LYS A 9 41.72 -3.77 21.63
CA LYS A 9 40.53 -4.33 20.96
C LYS A 9 39.21 -3.65 21.33
N ASN A 10 39.22 -2.73 22.30
CA ASN A 10 38.00 -2.09 22.83
C ASN A 10 37.62 -0.76 22.15
N THR A 11 38.48 -0.15 21.34
CA THR A 11 38.17 1.10 20.62
C THR A 11 37.38 0.83 19.35
N ARG A 12 37.81 -0.14 18.53
CA ARG A 12 37.05 -0.59 17.33
C ARG A 12 35.63 -1.05 17.66
N ARG A 13 35.44 -1.79 18.76
CA ARG A 13 34.12 -2.23 19.23
C ARG A 13 33.19 -1.08 19.65
N LYS A 14 33.74 0.06 20.08
CA LYS A 14 32.96 1.25 20.45
C LYS A 14 32.43 1.97 19.20
N TYR A 15 33.29 2.23 18.22
CA TYR A 15 32.87 2.90 16.98
C TYR A 15 31.88 2.08 16.16
N TRP A 16 32.01 0.75 16.18
CA TRP A 16 31.06 -0.14 15.50
C TRP A 16 29.62 0.00 16.04
N LYS A 17 29.44 0.47 17.29
CA LYS A 17 28.13 0.80 17.86
C LYS A 17 27.66 2.23 17.55
N VAL A 18 28.57 3.16 17.27
CA VAL A 18 28.24 4.57 16.97
C VAL A 18 27.87 4.77 15.50
N ILE A 19 28.48 4.00 14.60
CA ILE A 19 28.19 4.03 13.16
C ILE A 19 26.71 3.83 12.84
N PRO A 20 26.00 2.80 13.35
CA PRO A 20 24.57 2.63 13.06
C PRO A 20 23.73 3.78 13.63
N ILE A 21 24.12 4.35 14.78
CA ILE A 21 23.41 5.47 15.40
C ILE A 21 23.52 6.73 14.52
N LEU A 22 24.71 7.05 14.02
CA LEU A 22 24.91 8.18 13.12
C LEU A 22 24.20 7.98 11.78
N PHE A 23 24.18 6.75 11.27
CA PHE A 23 23.45 6.41 10.05
C PHE A 23 21.93 6.59 10.23
N LEU A 24 21.38 6.15 11.37
CA LEU A 24 19.98 6.36 11.71
C LEU A 24 19.64 7.86 11.82
N ILE A 25 20.49 8.66 12.46
CA ILE A 25 20.27 10.12 12.58
C ILE A 25 20.31 10.79 11.19
N TYR A 26 21.29 10.45 10.36
CA TYR A 26 21.40 10.97 9.00
C TYR A 26 20.17 10.58 8.15
N PHE A 27 19.74 9.33 8.26
CA PHE A 27 18.55 8.82 7.60
C PHE A 27 17.29 9.56 8.07
N SER A 28 17.13 9.76 9.39
CA SER A 28 16.02 10.53 9.95
C SER A 28 15.96 11.96 9.42
N VAL A 29 17.10 12.64 9.29
CA VAL A 29 17.14 14.01 8.72
C VAL A 29 16.77 14.01 7.24
N GLY A 30 17.27 13.03 6.46
CA GLY A 30 16.89 12.86 5.05
C GLY A 30 15.40 12.56 4.87
N VAL A 31 14.80 11.79 5.78
CA VAL A 31 13.35 11.51 5.83
C VAL A 31 12.55 12.78 6.09
N ILE A 32 12.98 13.63 7.02
CA ILE A 32 12.28 14.89 7.35
C ILE A 32 12.29 15.88 6.17
N GLN A 33 13.40 15.96 5.43
CA GLN A 33 13.53 16.83 4.26
C GLN A 33 12.73 16.34 3.05
N ASN A 34 12.60 15.02 2.87
CA ASN A 34 11.85 14.39 1.76
C ASN A 34 10.57 13.70 2.25
N ARG A 35 9.96 14.26 3.31
CA ARG A 35 8.81 13.66 4.01
C ARG A 35 7.64 13.35 3.06
N ASP A 36 7.40 14.24 2.10
CA ASP A 36 6.27 14.16 1.16
C ASP A 36 6.42 12.98 0.17
N SER A 37 7.64 12.44 0.00
CA SER A 37 7.91 11.31 -0.90
C SER A 37 8.27 10.01 -0.17
N ILE A 38 8.93 10.10 0.99
CA ILE A 38 9.43 8.92 1.71
C ILE A 38 8.34 8.23 2.53
N LEU A 39 7.43 8.99 3.15
CA LEU A 39 6.33 8.40 3.93
C LEU A 39 5.40 7.51 3.09
N PRO A 40 4.85 7.95 1.94
CA PRO A 40 4.01 7.08 1.11
C PRO A 40 4.75 5.82 0.61
N PHE A 41 6.03 5.95 0.20
CA PHE A 41 6.87 4.81 -0.20
C PHE A 41 7.10 3.79 0.93
N LEU A 42 7.34 4.28 2.16
CA LEU A 42 7.53 3.40 3.31
C LEU A 42 6.23 2.72 3.73
N LEU A 43 5.10 3.44 3.70
CA LEU A 43 3.77 2.92 4.02
C LEU A 43 3.34 1.80 3.05
N GLU A 44 3.57 1.97 1.75
CA GLU A 44 3.37 0.94 0.73
C GLU A 44 4.18 -0.32 1.04
N ARG A 45 5.47 -0.16 1.40
CA ARG A 45 6.38 -1.29 1.66
C ARG A 45 6.07 -2.08 2.93
N ILE A 46 5.50 -1.42 3.94
CA ILE A 46 5.04 -2.08 5.17
C ILE A 46 3.62 -2.64 5.04
N GLY A 47 3.00 -2.53 3.86
CA GLY A 47 1.64 -3.02 3.61
C GLY A 47 0.58 -2.24 4.37
N VAL A 48 0.90 -1.04 4.88
CA VAL A 48 -0.08 -0.09 5.43
C VAL A 48 -0.64 0.70 4.23
N ASN A 49 -1.13 -0.03 3.24
CA ASN A 49 -2.13 0.51 2.35
C ASN A 49 -3.44 0.39 3.10
N ASP A 50 -4.24 1.44 3.03
CA ASP A 50 -5.58 1.51 3.61
C ASP A 50 -6.31 0.18 3.39
N ASP A 51 -6.68 -0.50 4.48
CA ASP A 51 -7.42 -1.78 4.48
C ASP A 51 -8.79 -1.67 3.79
N SER A 52 -9.11 -0.50 3.21
CA SER A 52 -10.15 -0.37 2.20
C SER A 52 -9.90 -1.43 1.13
N HIS A 53 -10.69 -2.51 1.18
CA HIS A 53 -10.83 -3.48 0.09
C HIS A 53 -11.61 -2.84 -1.09
N SER A 54 -11.30 -1.56 -1.38
CA SER A 54 -11.90 -0.81 -2.46
C SER A 54 -11.21 -1.28 -3.74
N ILE A 55 -11.93 -2.12 -4.49
CA ILE A 55 -11.51 -2.44 -5.84
C ILE A 55 -11.78 -1.18 -6.65
N PRO A 56 -10.81 -0.65 -7.40
CA PRO A 56 -11.06 0.51 -8.24
C PRO A 56 -12.22 0.19 -9.19
N VAL A 57 -13.22 1.06 -9.23
CA VAL A 57 -14.39 0.90 -10.10
C VAL A 57 -13.91 0.88 -11.53
N SER A 58 -14.12 -0.26 -12.22
CA SER A 58 -13.79 -0.39 -13.64
C SER A 58 -14.68 0.53 -14.46
N GLU A 59 -14.10 1.20 -15.47
CA GLU A 59 -14.88 1.95 -16.48
C GLU A 59 -15.69 1.01 -17.39
N GLU A 60 -15.34 -0.28 -17.42
CA GLU A 60 -16.04 -1.30 -18.21
C GLU A 60 -17.25 -1.86 -17.43
N TRP A 61 -18.45 -1.72 -18.02
CA TRP A 61 -19.72 -2.04 -17.36
C TRP A 61 -19.85 -3.49 -16.88
N ASN A 62 -19.26 -4.45 -17.60
CA ASN A 62 -19.32 -5.89 -17.29
C ASN A 62 -18.28 -6.33 -16.24
N LEU A 63 -17.46 -5.40 -15.72
CA LEU A 63 -16.43 -5.69 -14.72
C LEU A 63 -16.66 -4.97 -13.39
N ILE A 64 -17.82 -4.33 -13.21
CA ILE A 64 -18.19 -3.71 -11.93
C ILE A 64 -18.37 -4.81 -10.88
N VAL A 65 -17.62 -4.73 -9.78
CA VAL A 65 -17.70 -5.67 -8.66
C VAL A 65 -18.61 -5.10 -7.59
N VAL A 66 -19.69 -5.80 -7.27
CA VAL A 66 -20.62 -5.43 -6.20
C VAL A 66 -20.60 -6.50 -5.11
N ASN A 67 -20.27 -6.11 -3.88
CA ASN A 67 -20.25 -6.97 -2.70
C ASN A 67 -20.40 -6.15 -1.40
N ARG A 68 -20.37 -6.78 -0.22
CA ARG A 68 -20.53 -6.09 1.08
C ARG A 68 -19.58 -4.90 1.28
N TRP A 69 -18.40 -4.95 0.68
CA TRP A 69 -17.36 -3.93 0.81
C TRP A 69 -17.27 -3.01 -0.42
N ASN A 70 -18.03 -3.29 -1.47
CA ASN A 70 -18.04 -2.57 -2.74
C ASN A 70 -19.51 -2.35 -3.13
N GLU A 71 -20.07 -1.25 -2.67
CA GLU A 71 -21.46 -0.88 -2.96
C GLU A 71 -21.62 -0.50 -4.44
N ILE A 72 -22.88 -0.48 -4.90
CA ILE A 72 -23.20 -0.01 -6.25
C ILE A 72 -22.83 1.49 -6.33
N PRO A 73 -22.13 1.95 -7.38
CA PRO A 73 -21.80 3.36 -7.55
C PRO A 73 -23.04 4.26 -7.58
N GLU A 74 -22.96 5.46 -6.98
CA GLU A 74 -24.08 6.41 -6.90
C GLU A 74 -24.56 6.88 -8.29
N ASP A 75 -23.67 6.90 -9.27
CA ASP A 75 -23.90 7.29 -10.65
C ASP A 75 -24.20 6.11 -11.59
N PHE A 76 -24.42 4.91 -11.04
CA PHE A 76 -24.75 3.73 -11.83
C PHE A 76 -26.13 3.89 -12.51
N SER A 77 -26.11 3.98 -13.84
CA SER A 77 -27.31 4.07 -14.67
C SER A 77 -27.45 2.81 -15.55
N ILE A 78 -28.68 2.36 -15.71
CA ILE A 78 -29.01 1.13 -16.44
C ILE A 78 -30.27 1.35 -17.30
N SER A 79 -30.23 0.81 -18.53
CA SER A 79 -31.42 0.63 -19.36
C SER A 79 -31.92 -0.78 -19.17
N LEU A 80 -33.23 -0.95 -18.97
CA LEU A 80 -33.86 -2.25 -18.75
C LEU A 80 -34.70 -2.68 -19.96
N THR A 81 -34.61 -3.96 -20.29
CA THR A 81 -35.49 -4.63 -21.26
C THR A 81 -36.39 -5.60 -20.49
N GLU A 82 -37.71 -5.45 -20.64
CA GLU A 82 -38.69 -6.38 -20.07
C GLU A 82 -38.78 -7.64 -20.93
N LEU A 83 -38.75 -8.80 -20.28
CA LEU A 83 -38.88 -10.13 -20.88
C LEU A 83 -40.35 -10.56 -20.90
N SER A 84 -40.67 -11.59 -21.70
CA SER A 84 -42.05 -12.10 -21.83
C SER A 84 -42.65 -12.66 -20.54
N ASN A 85 -41.82 -12.96 -19.53
CA ASN A 85 -42.24 -13.41 -18.21
C ASN A 85 -42.44 -12.26 -17.19
N GLY A 86 -42.32 -11.00 -17.63
CA GLY A 86 -42.46 -9.79 -16.79
C GLY A 86 -41.23 -9.43 -15.95
N GLN A 87 -40.11 -10.17 -16.07
CA GLN A 87 -38.84 -9.80 -15.45
C GLN A 87 -38.07 -8.83 -16.34
N SER A 88 -37.18 -8.02 -15.76
CA SER A 88 -36.35 -7.08 -16.50
C SER A 88 -34.86 -7.41 -16.37
N VAL A 89 -34.12 -7.22 -17.45
CA VAL A 89 -32.67 -7.38 -17.50
C VAL A 89 -32.01 -6.14 -18.09
N ASP A 90 -30.72 -5.96 -17.85
CA ASP A 90 -29.94 -4.91 -18.51
C ASP A 90 -30.03 -5.06 -20.04
N SER A 91 -30.47 -4.02 -20.75
CA SER A 91 -30.63 -4.06 -22.20
C SER A 91 -29.33 -4.42 -22.94
N ARG A 92 -28.16 -4.12 -22.34
CA ARG A 92 -26.85 -4.42 -22.93
C ARG A 92 -26.60 -5.93 -23.11
N ILE A 93 -27.16 -6.78 -22.24
CA ILE A 93 -26.94 -8.25 -22.32
C ILE A 93 -27.83 -8.93 -23.36
N CYS A 94 -28.88 -8.26 -23.84
CA CYS A 94 -29.78 -8.79 -24.87
C CYS A 94 -29.35 -8.45 -26.30
N SER A 95 -28.34 -7.59 -26.46
CA SER A 95 -27.96 -6.99 -27.75
C SER A 95 -26.76 -7.68 -28.43
N SER A 96 -26.42 -8.91 -28.03
CA SER A 96 -25.31 -9.70 -28.59
C SER A 96 -25.66 -10.39 -29.90
#